data_AF-E3MZ68-F1
#
_entry.id   AF-E3MZ68-F1
#
_cell.length_a   1.000
_cell.length_b   1.000
_cell.length_c   1.000
_cell.angle_alpha   90.00
_cell.angle_beta   90.00
_cell.angle_gamma   90.00
#
_symmetry.space_group_name_H-M   'P 1'
#
loop_
_entity.id
_entity.type
_entity.pdbx_description
1 polymer ?
#
loop_
_entity_poly.entity_id
_entity_poly.type
_entity_poly.pdbx_seq_one_letter_code
_entity_poly.pdbx_strand_id
1 'polypeptide(L)' 'MSPELEKYYNTNYTKCNCTNDFLASWQGVAYPCHTLQAIALPFQLLTFWIIINKTPANMKSMKFPLLFNHIW' A
#
# COMPACT_ATOMS: atom_id res chain seq x y z
N MET A 1 20.05 -20.83 16.62
CA MET A 1 20.19 -19.52 17.28
C MET A 1 21.33 -19.66 18.29
N SER A 2 22.33 -18.80 18.31
CA SER A 2 23.40 -18.90 19.31
C SER A 2 22.88 -18.52 20.70
N PRO A 3 23.34 -19.18 21.78
CA PRO A 3 22.87 -18.90 23.15
C PRO A 3 23.16 -17.45 23.59
N GLU A 4 24.20 -16.83 23.03
CA GLU A 4 24.55 -15.43 23.29
C GLU A 4 23.54 -14.45 22.68
N LEU A 5 23.01 -14.77 21.50
CA LEU A 5 22.03 -13.93 20.81
C LEU A 5 20.68 -13.93 21.56
N GLU A 6 20.29 -15.09 22.10
CA GLU A 6 19.08 -15.20 22.94
C GLU A 6 19.21 -14.38 24.22
N LYS A 7 20.37 -14.44 24.89
CA LYS A 7 20.65 -13.63 26.07
C LYS A 7 20.59 -12.13 25.75
N TYR A 8 21.10 -11.71 24.60
CA TYR A 8 21.04 -10.31 24.16
C TYR A 8 19.60 -9.81 23.98
N TYR A 9 18.74 -10.58 23.29
CA TYR A 9 17.33 -10.22 23.09
C TYR A 9 16.54 -10.15 24.40
N ASN A 10 16.84 -11.02 25.36
CA ASN A 10 16.12 -11.05 26.63
C ASN A 10 16.58 -9.97 27.64
N THR A 11 17.82 -9.48 27.55
CA THR A 11 18.40 -8.61 28.61
C THR A 11 18.70 -7.19 28.16
N ASN A 12 19.21 -7.00 26.94
CA ASN A 12 19.68 -5.69 26.46
C ASN A 12 18.70 -5.07 25.48
N TYR A 13 18.09 -5.87 24.61
CA TYR A 13 17.14 -5.37 23.62
C TYR A 13 15.92 -4.69 24.26
N THR A 14 15.41 -5.21 25.37
CA THR A 14 14.28 -4.64 26.12
C THR A 14 14.58 -3.31 26.81
N LYS A 15 15.86 -2.95 26.98
CA LYS A 15 16.31 -1.67 27.54
C LYS A 15 16.55 -0.62 26.46
N CYS A 16 16.43 -0.99 25.19
CA CYS A 16 16.61 -0.06 24.09
C CYS A 16 15.46 0.96 24.10
N ASN A 17 15.81 2.25 24.10
CA ASN A 17 14.82 3.30 23.96
C ASN A 17 14.44 3.38 22.48
N CYS A 18 13.34 2.73 22.10
CA CYS A 18 12.80 2.87 20.75
C CYS A 18 12.51 4.35 20.51
N THR A 19 13.32 5.00 19.66
CA THR A 19 13.10 6.41 19.35
C THR A 19 11.79 6.53 18.58
N ASN A 20 10.94 7.47 19.01
CA ASN A 20 9.69 7.79 18.30
C ASN A 20 9.95 8.66 17.06
N ASP A 21 11.13 8.51 16.45
CA ASP A 21 11.49 9.25 15.26
C ASP A 21 10.56 8.82 14.12
N PHE A 22 10.11 9.79 13.34
CA PHE A 22 9.14 9.57 12.27
C PHE A 22 9.57 8.45 11.31
N LEU A 23 10.87 8.36 10.99
CA LEU A 23 11.44 7.35 10.10
C LEU A 23 11.61 5.97 10.75
N ALA A 24 11.70 5.90 12.07
CA ALA A 24 11.79 4.64 12.82
C ALA A 24 10.40 4.11 13.27
N SER A 25 9.39 4.98 13.22
CA SER A 25 8.01 4.67 13.58
C SER A 25 7.22 4.15 12.37
N TRP A 26 6.19 3.34 12.64
CA TRP A 26 5.20 2.90 11.64
C TRP A 26 4.50 4.07 10.94
N GLN A 27 4.44 5.22 11.61
CA GLN A 27 3.86 6.46 11.10
C GLN A 27 4.58 6.94 9.84
N GLY A 28 5.90 6.76 9.76
CA GLY A 28 6.70 7.17 8.61
C GLY A 28 6.29 6.50 7.31
N VAL A 29 5.72 5.29 7.39
CA VAL A 29 5.19 4.55 6.24
C VAL A 29 3.70 4.80 6.06
N ALA A 30 2.93 4.82 7.15
CA ALA A 30 1.48 4.98 7.09
C ALA A 30 1.04 6.31 6.48
N TYR A 31 1.65 7.43 6.89
CA TYR A 31 1.28 8.75 6.37
C TYR A 31 1.46 8.88 4.85
N PRO A 32 2.64 8.60 4.26
CA PRO A 32 2.79 8.68 2.81
C PRO A 32 1.92 7.66 2.06
N CYS A 33 1.72 6.45 2.60
CA CYS A 33 0.81 5.49 1.99
C CYS A 33 -0.63 6.02 1.93
N HIS A 34 -1.13 6.60 3.02
CA HIS A 34 -2.47 7.19 3.05
C HIS A 34 -2.61 8.40 2.13
N THR A 35 -1.60 9.28 2.04
CA THR A 35 -1.66 10.41 1.11
C THR A 35 -1.64 9.96 -0.34
N LEU A 36 -0.78 9.00 -0.69
CA LEU A 36 -0.75 8.41 -2.03
C LEU A 36 -2.08 7.73 -2.35
N GLN A 37 -2.67 7.00 -1.41
CA GLN A 37 -3.98 6.38 -1.60
C GLN A 37 -5.09 7.42 -1.79
N ALA A 38 -5.09 8.49 -1.01
CA ALA A 38 -6.07 9.57 -1.14
C ALA A 38 -6.01 10.26 -2.51
N ILE A 39 -4.81 10.38 -3.09
CA ILE A 39 -4.61 10.92 -4.43
C ILE A 39 -4.95 9.87 -5.50
N ALA A 40 -4.59 8.60 -5.31
CA ALA A 40 -4.82 7.55 -6.30
C ALA A 40 -6.30 7.15 -6.44
N LEU A 41 -7.06 7.16 -5.35
CA LEU A 41 -8.49 6.79 -5.34
C LEU A 41 -9.34 7.55 -6.36
N PRO A 42 -9.30 8.89 -6.47
CA PRO A 42 -10.10 9.60 -7.48
C PRO A 42 -9.72 9.21 -8.91
N PHE A 43 -8.44 8.95 -9.20
CA PHE A 43 -8.02 8.46 -10.51
C PHE A 43 -8.53 7.04 -10.79
N GLN A 44 -8.49 6.15 -9.79
CA GLN A 44 -9.02 4.79 -9.93
C GLN A 44 -10.53 4.79 -10.18
N LEU A 45 -11.28 5.66 -9.48
CA LEU A 45 -12.73 5.83 -9.69
C LEU A 45 -13.04 6.42 -11.06
N LEU A 46 -12.28 7.42 -11.50
CA LEU A 46 -12.44 8.03 -12.81
C LEU A 46 -12.18 7.00 -13.92
N THR A 47 -11.09 6.25 -13.83
CA THR A 47 -10.74 5.21 -14.81
C THR A 47 -11.83 4.14 -14.87
N PHE A 48 -12.32 3.67 -13.73
CA PHE A 48 -13.45 2.72 -13.68
C PHE A 48 -14.71 3.27 -14.37
N TRP A 49 -15.06 4.55 -14.11
CA TRP A 49 -16.19 5.21 -14.75
C TRP A 49 -16.03 5.31 -16.26
N ILE A 50 -14.82 5.66 -16.74
CA ILE A 50 -14.51 5.73 -18.17
C ILE A 50 -14.67 4.36 -18.83
N ILE A 51 -14.14 3.29 -18.22
CA ILE A 51 -14.25 1.93 -18.79
C ILE A 51 -15.72 1.50 -18.90
N ILE A 52 -16.58 1.85 -17.94
CA ILE A 52 -17.99 1.49 -18.01
C ILE A 52 -18.77 2.34 -19.01
N ASN A 53 -18.63 3.66 -18.96
CA ASN A 53 -19.53 4.61 -19.64
C ASN A 53 -19.00 5.16 -20.97
N LYS A 54 -17.68 5.16 -21.18
CA LYS A 54 -17.04 5.80 -22.34
C LYS A 54 -16.34 4.82 -23.28
N THR A 55 -16.36 3.52 -22.99
CA THR A 55 -15.78 2.50 -23.90
C THR A 55 -16.55 2.47 -25.24
N PRO A 56 -15.87 2.71 -26.37
CA PRO A 56 -16.53 2.82 -27.68
C PRO A 56 -17.06 1.47 -28.17
N ALA A 57 -18.08 1.50 -29.03
CA ALA A 57 -18.76 0.31 -29.53
C ALA A 57 -17.82 -0.68 -30.26
N ASN A 58 -16.77 -0.17 -30.91
CA ASN A 58 -15.74 -0.95 -31.59
C ASN A 58 -14.81 -1.71 -30.62
N MET A 59 -14.81 -1.39 -29.33
CA MET A 59 -13.96 -2.01 -28.30
C MET A 59 -14.77 -2.78 -27.25
N LYS A 60 -16.05 -3.12 -27.53
CA LYS A 60 -16.92 -3.84 -26.58
C LYS A 60 -16.33 -5.16 -26.08
N SER A 61 -15.60 -5.89 -26.92
CA SER A 61 -14.93 -7.14 -26.55
C SER A 61 -13.82 -6.92 -25.50
N MET A 62 -13.18 -5.75 -25.49
CA MET A 62 -12.08 -5.41 -24.58
C MET A 62 -12.54 -4.84 -23.24
N LYS A 63 -13.84 -4.49 -23.10
CA LYS A 63 -14.39 -3.83 -21.91
C LYS A 63 -14.25 -4.70 -20.64
N PHE A 64 -14.63 -5.98 -20.73
CA PHE A 64 -14.54 -6.92 -19.62
C PHE A 64 -13.09 -7.24 -19.22
N PRO A 65 -12.17 -7.51 -20.17
CA PRO A 65 -10.74 -7.63 -19.87
C PRO A 65 -10.16 -6.40 -19.17
N LEU A 66 -10.51 -5.18 -19.62
CA LEU A 66 -10.03 -3.95 -18.97
C LEU A 66 -10.57 -3.78 -17.54
N LEU A 67 -11.85 -4.10 -17.31
CA LEU A 67 -12.43 -4.05 -15.97
C LEU A 67 -11.78 -5.06 -15.03
N PHE A 68 -11.52 -6.27 -15.52
CA PHE A 68 -10.86 -7.30 -14.73
C PHE A 68 -9.44 -6.87 -14.34
N ASN A 69 -8.67 -6.32 -15.29
CA ASN A 69 -7.31 -5.81 -15.02
C ASN A 69 -7.27 -4.59 -14.08
N HIS A 70 -8.34 -3.80 -14.03
CA HIS A 70 -8.43 -2.66 -13.11
C HIS A 70 -8.76 -3.06 -11.66
N ILE A 71 -9.32 -4.26 -11.46
CA ILE A 71 -9.77 -4.77 -10.15
C ILE A 71 -8.78 -5.80 -9.57
N TRP A 72 -8.12 -6.59 -10.43
CA TRP A 72 -7.22 -7.69 -10.07
C TRP A 72 -5.75 -7.34 -10.29
#